data_AF-A0AA89BUN6-F1
#
_entry.id   AF-A0AA89BUN6-F1
#
_cell.length_a   1.000
_cell.length_b   1.000
_cell.length_c   1.000
_cell.angle_alpha   90.00
_cell.angle_beta   90.00
_cell.angle_gamma   90.00
#
_symmetry.space_group_name_H-M   'P 1'
#
loop_
_entity.id
_entity.type
_entity.pdbx_description
1 polymer ?
#
loop_
_entity_poly.entity_id
_entity_poly.type
_entity_poly.pdbx_seq_one_letter_code
_entity_poly.pdbx_strand_id
1 'polypeptide(L)'
;MTEVVNVKKKYLNKAGYMDFQHWIRDPNNVYIGRNMSFYVSGAVGSKWRNPFSVKKYGREQCLKMYEEYIRNDSNLYQSLDELEGKTLGCWCHPDSCHGHVLLDILRERRSINREESQKKY
;
A
#
# COMPACT_ATOMS: atom_id res chain seq x y z
N MET A 1 11.37 -0.56 -8.06
CA MET A 1 11.10 -1.41 -6.88
C MET A 1 9.88 -0.82 -6.19
N THR A 2 8.91 -1.62 -5.75
CA THR A 2 7.74 -1.08 -5.04
C THR A 2 8.17 -0.55 -3.67
N GLU A 3 7.69 0.63 -3.30
CA GLU A 3 8.00 1.28 -2.02
C GLU A 3 6.77 1.93 -1.39
N VAL A 4 6.86 2.30 -0.11
CA VAL A 4 5.78 3.00 0.61
C VAL A 4 6.27 4.38 1.04
N VAL A 5 5.46 5.41 0.78
CA VAL A 5 5.79 6.80 1.10
C VAL A 5 4.72 7.45 1.97
N ASN A 6 5.13 8.45 2.75
CA ASN A 6 4.19 9.30 3.49
C ASN A 6 3.62 10.39 2.58
N VAL A 7 2.31 10.42 2.44
CA VAL A 7 1.58 11.38 1.58
C VAL A 7 1.15 12.66 2.29
N LYS A 8 1.55 12.87 3.55
CA LYS A 8 1.44 14.18 4.23
C LYS A 8 2.30 15.19 3.50
N LYS A 9 1.74 16.39 3.27
CA LYS A 9 2.38 17.50 2.54
C LYS A 9 3.84 17.74 2.93
N LYS A 10 4.17 17.69 4.23
CA LYS A 10 5.56 17.90 4.72
C LYS A 10 6.58 16.90 4.16
N TYR A 11 6.19 15.67 3.86
CA TYR A 11 7.07 14.65 3.27
C TYR A 11 7.07 14.75 1.74
N LEU A 12 5.89 14.98 1.14
CA LEU A 12 5.75 15.20 -0.29
C LEU A 12 6.60 16.39 -0.80
N ASN A 13 6.60 17.50 -0.05
CA ASN A 13 7.43 18.66 -0.36
C ASN A 13 8.93 18.34 -0.39
N LYS A 14 9.40 17.47 0.50
CA LYS A 14 10.81 17.04 0.52
C LYS A 14 11.16 16.16 -0.67
N ALA A 15 10.18 15.45 -1.23
CA ALA A 15 10.31 14.65 -2.44
C ALA A 15 10.05 15.45 -3.73
N GLY A 16 9.89 16.77 -3.65
CA GLY A 16 9.68 17.64 -4.82
C GLY A 16 8.22 17.80 -5.28
N TYR A 17 7.26 17.22 -4.54
CA TYR A 17 5.83 17.38 -4.84
C TYR A 17 5.24 18.57 -4.06
N MET A 18 4.31 19.31 -4.66
CA MET A 18 3.74 20.51 -4.02
C MET A 18 2.71 20.16 -2.94
N ASP A 19 1.95 19.09 -3.19
CA ASP A 19 0.91 18.55 -2.33
C ASP A 19 0.50 17.15 -2.80
N PHE A 20 -0.54 16.61 -2.16
CA PHE A 20 -1.12 15.31 -2.49
C PHE A 20 -1.67 15.26 -3.93
N GLN A 21 -2.30 16.33 -4.42
CA GLN A 21 -2.87 16.34 -5.76
C GLN A 21 -1.77 16.31 -6.82
N HIS A 22 -0.66 17.01 -6.61
CA HIS A 22 0.50 16.90 -7.48
C HIS A 22 1.07 15.47 -7.46
N TRP A 23 1.21 14.88 -6.28
CA TRP A 23 1.74 13.52 -6.12
C TRP A 23 0.88 12.45 -6.81
N ILE A 24 -0.44 12.47 -6.64
CA ILE A 24 -1.34 11.43 -7.18
C ILE A 24 -1.53 11.51 -8.71
N ARG A 25 -1.05 12.57 -9.37
CA ARG A 25 -1.09 12.69 -10.85
C ARG A 25 -0.09 11.78 -11.56
N ASP A 26 0.97 11.35 -10.86
CA ASP A 26 1.93 10.41 -11.43
C ASP A 26 1.29 9.01 -11.50
N PRO A 27 1.22 8.36 -12.68
CA PRO A 27 0.63 7.02 -12.84
C PRO A 27 1.41 5.92 -12.11
N ASN A 28 2.61 6.19 -11.62
CA ASN A 28 3.39 5.28 -10.78
C ASN A 28 3.03 5.39 -9.30
N ASN A 29 2.33 6.45 -8.90
CA ASN A 29 1.90 6.67 -7.54
C ASN A 29 0.50 6.08 -7.33
N VAL A 30 0.34 5.27 -6.28
CA VAL A 30 -0.93 4.62 -5.93
C VAL A 30 -1.29 4.98 -4.50
N TYR A 31 -2.38 5.72 -4.31
CA TYR A 31 -2.92 5.94 -2.98
C TYR A 31 -3.62 4.67 -2.49
N ILE A 32 -3.22 4.16 -1.32
CA ILE A 32 -3.74 2.91 -0.74
C ILE A 32 -4.60 3.16 0.51
N GLY A 33 -4.92 4.42 0.81
CA GLY A 33 -5.66 4.78 2.03
C GLY A 33 -7.17 4.70 1.90
N ARG A 34 -7.85 5.02 3.00
CA ARG A 34 -9.32 5.18 3.04
C ARG A 34 -9.75 6.41 2.25
N ASN A 35 -11.04 6.50 1.94
CA ASN A 35 -11.57 7.69 1.29
C ASN A 35 -11.43 8.91 2.21
N MET A 36 -10.59 9.84 1.77
CA MET A 36 -10.33 11.12 2.43
C MET A 36 -10.64 12.29 1.48
N SER A 37 -11.37 12.05 0.37
CA SER A 37 -11.63 13.05 -0.67
C SER A 37 -12.32 14.32 -0.15
N PHE A 38 -13.07 14.20 0.95
CA PHE A 38 -13.68 15.33 1.65
C PHE A 38 -12.65 16.30 2.25
N TYR A 39 -11.50 15.79 2.70
CA TYR A 39 -10.45 16.57 3.35
C TYR A 39 -9.27 16.87 2.43
N VAL A 40 -8.98 15.94 1.51
CA VAL A 40 -7.84 16.00 0.59
C VAL A 40 -8.34 15.61 -0.79
N SER A 41 -8.48 16.59 -1.66
CA SER A 41 -8.89 16.34 -3.05
C SER A 41 -7.95 15.34 -3.73
N GLY A 42 -8.53 14.42 -4.49
CA GLY A 42 -7.84 13.28 -5.12
C GLY A 42 -7.64 12.05 -4.22
N ALA A 43 -7.79 12.16 -2.89
CA ALA A 43 -7.59 11.03 -1.96
C ALA A 43 -8.82 10.10 -1.91
N VAL A 44 -9.23 9.60 -3.07
CA VAL A 44 -10.34 8.65 -3.22
C VAL A 44 -9.98 7.32 -2.60
N GLY A 45 -10.93 6.67 -1.93
CA GLY A 45 -10.67 5.42 -1.23
C GLY A 45 -10.21 4.30 -2.17
N SER A 46 -9.14 3.62 -1.79
CA SER A 46 -8.58 2.51 -2.57
C SER A 46 -9.19 1.16 -2.17
N LYS A 47 -9.17 0.18 -3.09
CA LYS A 47 -9.45 -1.22 -2.77
C LYS A 47 -8.42 -1.80 -1.79
N TRP A 48 -7.21 -1.23 -1.77
CA TRP A 48 -6.11 -1.58 -0.87
C TRP A 48 -6.21 -0.93 0.52
N ARG A 49 -7.32 -0.25 0.84
CA ARG A 49 -7.49 0.34 2.17
C ARG A 49 -7.54 -0.76 3.24
N ASN A 50 -7.00 -0.48 4.42
CA ASN A 50 -7.24 -1.33 5.57
C ASN A 50 -8.67 -1.12 6.12
N PRO A 51 -9.54 -2.16 6.18
CA PRO A 51 -10.88 -2.04 6.76
C PRO A 51 -10.85 -1.97 8.30
N PHE A 52 -9.78 -2.44 8.95
CA PHE A 52 -9.66 -2.52 10.40
C PHE A 52 -9.18 -1.19 11.02
N SER A 53 -9.81 -0.79 12.12
CA SER A 53 -9.48 0.47 12.80
C SER A 53 -8.37 0.26 13.83
N VAL A 54 -7.28 1.02 13.70
CA VAL A 54 -6.19 1.05 14.70
C VAL A 54 -6.70 1.48 16.07
N LYS A 55 -7.70 2.39 16.14
CA LYS A 55 -8.30 2.82 17.41
C LYS A 55 -9.00 1.67 18.14
N LYS A 56 -9.54 0.69 17.39
CA LYS A 56 -10.31 -0.43 17.95
C LYS A 56 -9.41 -1.60 18.33
N TYR A 57 -8.45 -1.94 17.48
CA TYR A 57 -7.65 -3.16 17.62
C TYR A 57 -6.20 -2.92 18.05
N GLY A 58 -5.75 -1.67 18.11
CA GLY A 58 -4.31 -1.37 18.18
C GLY A 58 -3.64 -1.54 16.82
N ARG A 59 -2.39 -1.06 16.69
CA ARG A 59 -1.69 -1.06 15.39
C ARG A 59 -1.29 -2.46 14.96
N GLU A 60 -0.64 -3.21 15.84
CA GLU A 60 -0.11 -4.54 15.54
C GLU A 60 -1.20 -5.52 15.09
N GLN A 61 -2.24 -5.70 15.92
CA GLN A 61 -3.37 -6.57 15.59
C GLN A 61 -4.10 -6.12 14.32
N CYS A 62 -4.24 -4.81 14.11
CA CYS A 62 -4.87 -4.27 12.89
C CYS A 62 -4.07 -4.60 11.62
N LEU A 63 -2.74 -4.64 11.69
CA LEU A 63 -1.88 -5.06 10.58
C LEU A 63 -1.96 -6.56 10.35
N LYS A 64 -1.95 -7.37 11.42
CA LYS A 64 -2.12 -8.83 11.31
C LYS A 64 -3.45 -9.21 10.67
N MET A 65 -4.56 -8.63 11.15
CA MET A 65 -5.88 -8.85 10.56
C MET A 65 -5.93 -8.40 9.09
N TYR A 66 -5.23 -7.32 8.76
CA TYR A 66 -5.16 -6.84 7.37
C TYR A 66 -4.38 -7.78 6.47
N GLU A 67 -3.27 -8.34 6.95
CA GLU A 67 -2.53 -9.37 6.21
C GLU A 67 -3.41 -10.59 5.92
N GLU A 68 -4.08 -11.13 6.94
CA GLU A 68 -5.01 -12.25 6.78
C GLU A 68 -6.15 -11.90 5.79
N TYR A 69 -6.68 -10.68 5.86
CA TYR A 69 -7.72 -10.19 4.94
C TYR A 69 -7.24 -10.19 3.48
N ILE A 70 -6.03 -9.70 3.20
CA ILE A 70 -5.48 -9.69 1.84
C ILE A 70 -5.20 -11.10 1.34
N ARG A 71 -4.68 -12.00 2.19
CA ARG A 71 -4.38 -13.39 1.79
C ARG A 71 -5.65 -14.23 1.56
N ASN A 72 -6.71 -13.97 2.32
CA ASN A 72 -7.97 -14.71 2.23
C ASN A 72 -8.89 -14.20 1.11
N ASP A 73 -8.75 -12.95 0.68
CA ASP A 73 -9.49 -12.42 -0.47
C ASP A 73 -8.72 -12.71 -1.76
N SER A 74 -9.11 -13.78 -2.47
CA SER A 74 -8.48 -14.20 -3.72
C SER A 74 -8.40 -13.09 -4.78
N ASN A 75 -9.40 -12.20 -4.84
CA ASN A 75 -9.41 -11.12 -5.84
C ASN A 75 -8.37 -10.06 -5.52
N LEU A 76 -8.28 -9.65 -4.24
CA LEU A 76 -7.24 -8.72 -3.79
C LEU A 76 -5.86 -9.37 -3.89
N TYR A 77 -5.71 -10.61 -3.45
CA TYR A 77 -4.44 -11.32 -3.48
C TYR A 77 -3.87 -11.43 -4.90
N GLN A 78 -4.70 -11.82 -5.87
CA GLN A 78 -4.31 -11.91 -7.29
C GLN A 78 -4.01 -10.54 -7.89
N SER A 79 -4.74 -9.49 -7.49
CA SER A 79 -4.51 -8.13 -7.95
C SER A 79 -3.19 -7.50 -7.48
N LEU A 80 -2.45 -8.11 -6.55
CA LEU A 80 -1.24 -7.50 -5.96
C LEU A 80 -0.16 -7.16 -7.00
N ASP A 81 -0.15 -7.86 -8.14
CA ASP A 81 0.81 -7.60 -9.22
C ASP A 81 0.65 -6.19 -9.81
N GLU A 82 -0.53 -5.55 -9.68
CA GLU A 82 -0.73 -4.17 -10.14
C GLU A 82 0.08 -3.14 -9.31
N LEU A 83 0.46 -3.51 -8.09
CA LEU A 83 1.28 -2.69 -7.20
C LEU A 83 2.78 -2.86 -7.49
N GLU A 84 3.13 -3.76 -8.40
CA GLU A 84 4.51 -4.02 -8.76
C GLU A 84 5.16 -2.81 -9.45
N GLY A 85 6.28 -2.35 -8.90
CA GLY A 85 6.98 -1.17 -9.41
C GLY A 85 6.32 0.17 -9.06
N LYS A 86 5.23 0.18 -8.29
CA LYS A 86 4.50 1.39 -7.89
C LYS A 86 5.01 1.99 -6.57
N THR A 87 4.71 3.26 -6.36
CA THR A 87 4.97 3.96 -5.10
C THR A 87 3.65 4.08 -4.33
N LEU A 88 3.56 3.39 -3.20
CA LEU A 88 2.34 3.26 -2.42
C LEU A 88 2.22 4.37 -1.38
N GLY A 89 1.16 5.17 -1.49
CA GLY A 89 0.94 6.33 -0.64
C GLY A 89 0.09 6.03 0.58
N CYS A 90 0.64 6.24 1.78
CA CYS A 90 -0.06 6.05 3.05
C CYS A 90 0.20 7.19 4.05
N TRP A 91 -0.81 7.54 4.86
CA TRP A 91 -0.68 8.59 5.89
C TRP A 91 0.08 8.14 7.15
N CYS A 92 0.21 6.83 7.36
CA CYS A 92 0.76 6.24 8.58
C CYS A 92 2.30 6.10 8.57
N HIS A 93 2.92 5.91 7.40
CA HIS A 93 4.38 5.84 7.27
C HIS A 93 5.04 7.08 7.91
N PRO A 94 6.20 7.03 8.59
CA PRO A 94 7.17 5.93 8.68
C PRO A 94 6.80 4.81 9.66
N ASP A 95 5.75 4.97 10.47
CA ASP A 95 5.31 3.89 11.36
C ASP A 95 4.86 2.66 10.57
N SER A 96 4.85 1.50 11.22
CA SER A 96 4.27 0.28 10.66
C SER A 96 2.85 0.55 10.15
N CYS A 97 2.60 0.20 8.89
CA CYS A 97 1.39 0.56 8.17
C CYS A 97 0.98 -0.56 7.22
N HIS A 98 -0.24 -0.48 6.71
CA HIS A 98 -0.79 -1.51 5.83
C HIS A 98 -0.09 -1.57 4.47
N GLY A 99 0.58 -0.49 4.05
CA GLY A 99 1.44 -0.52 2.88
C GLY A 99 2.64 -1.45 3.03
N HIS A 100 3.22 -1.54 4.23
CA HIS A 100 4.33 -2.48 4.49
C HIS A 100 3.85 -3.93 4.35
N VAL A 101 2.65 -4.24 4.85
CA VAL A 101 2.03 -5.57 4.67
C VAL A 101 1.89 -5.92 3.18
N LEU A 102 1.40 -5.00 2.35
CA LEU A 102 1.30 -5.23 0.90
C LEU A 102 2.66 -5.49 0.25
N LEU A 103 3.69 -4.74 0.65
CA LEU A 103 5.06 -4.96 0.17
C LEU A 103 5.60 -6.33 0.54
N ASP A 104 5.37 -6.76 1.78
CA ASP A 104 5.89 -8.03 2.29
C ASP A 104 5.24 -9.20 1.55
N ILE A 105 3.92 -9.19 1.37
CA ILE A 105 3.22 -10.21 0.57
C ILE A 105 3.71 -10.20 -0.88
N LEU A 106 3.90 -9.03 -1.50
CA LEU A 106 4.40 -8.92 -2.87
C LEU A 106 5.83 -9.49 -3.02
N ARG A 107 6.69 -9.25 -2.03
CA ARG A 107 8.06 -9.80 -1.99
C ARG A 107 8.05 -11.31 -1.86
N GLU A 108 7.23 -11.86 -0.97
CA GLU A 108 7.05 -13.31 -0.82
C GLU A 108 6.60 -13.96 -2.13
N ARG A 109 5.57 -13.38 -2.79
CA ARG A 109 5.08 -13.87 -4.10
C ARG A 109 6.20 -13.92 -5.14
N ARG A 110 7.07 -12.90 -5.18
CA ARG A 110 8.21 -12.88 -6.10
C ARG A 110 9.25 -13.96 -5.80
N SER A 111 9.53 -14.22 -4.53
CA SER A 111 10.49 -15.27 -4.12
C SER A 111 10.00 -16.64 -4.56
N ILE A 112 8.73 -16.96 -4.29
CA ILE A 112 8.10 -18.23 -4.68
C ILE A 112 8.16 -18.43 -6.20
N ASN A 113 7.75 -17.41 -6.97
CA ASN A 113 7.77 -17.48 -8.44
C ASN A 113 9.18 -17.72 -9.01
N ARG A 114 10.22 -17.17 -8.37
CA ARG A 114 11.62 -17.37 -8.79
C ARG A 114 12.10 -18.79 -8.51
N GLU A 115 11.74 -19.36 -7.36
CA GLU A 115 12.09 -20.73 -6.99
C GLU A 115 11.39 -21.77 -7.87
N GLU A 116 10.12 -21.56 -8.21
CA GLU A 116 9.39 -22.44 -9.14
C GLU A 116 9.95 -22.38 -10.56
N SER A 117 10.38 -21.19 -11.01
CA SER A 117 10.99 -21.01 -12.33
C SER A 117 12.35 -21.71 -12.46
N GLN A 118 13.09 -21.86 -11.35
CA GLN A 118 14.39 -22.54 -11.32
C GLN A 118 14.27 -24.07 -11.24
N LYS A 119 13.14 -24.61 -10.77
CA LYS A 119 12.89 -26.07 -10.70
C LYS A 119 12.38 -26.69 -12.01
N LYS A 120 12.11 -25.87 -13.04
CA LYS A 120 11.52 -26.32 -14.31
C LYS A 120 12.56 -26.68 -15.39
N TYR A 121 13.82 -26.79 -15.03
CA TYR A 121 14.96 -27.18 -15.87
C TYR A 121 15.79 -28.24 -15.15
#